data_AF-A0A1X9QDA8-F1
#
_entry.id   AF-A0A1X9QDA8-F1
#
_cell.length_a   1.000
_cell.length_b   1.000
_cell.length_c   1.000
_cell.angle_alpha   90.00
_cell.angle_beta   90.00
_cell.angle_gamma   90.00
#
_symmetry.space_group_name_H-M   'P 1'
#
loop_
_entity.id
_entity.type
_entity.pdbx_description
1 polymer ?
#
loop_
_entity_poly.entity_id
_entity_poly.type
_entity_poly.pdbx_seq_one_letter_code
_entity_poly.pdbx_strand_id
1 'polypeptide(L)'
;MTQKTLAERFDELEHDFQDILSTKYTNFSELIKADRIYVDSQKYKTWITRVKNLIADSYGKDSDFYTGFINAEKGFYASNYDILTKNLKPVFDAAKADLDYLVQIKANTVANDDDKVELIINLLNKFPAFCRQLKKRYEGRATIDINDEYDVQDLVHALLTLHFDDIRPEEYTPSCAGASSRQDFLLKKERIVIEVKKTRKHLGARQIGEQLLIDIGRYDAHPDCGTLICFVYDPECLVVNPKGVIDDLEGKDTEGKTRVVIAQF
;
A
#
# COMPACT_ATOMS: atom_id res chain seq x y z
N MET A 1 -14.55 -19.43 -6.62
CA MET A 1 -15.30 -18.19 -6.89
C MET A 1 -14.58 -17.08 -6.15
N THR A 2 -14.00 -16.14 -6.87
CA THR A 2 -13.36 -14.94 -6.29
C THR A 2 -14.44 -14.08 -5.62
N GLN A 3 -14.21 -13.63 -4.39
CA GLN A 3 -15.10 -12.65 -3.75
C GLN A 3 -15.05 -11.34 -4.54
N LYS A 4 -16.22 -10.77 -4.85
CA LYS A 4 -16.31 -9.47 -5.49
C LYS A 4 -15.80 -8.37 -4.56
N THR A 5 -15.08 -7.40 -5.14
CA THR A 5 -14.67 -6.17 -4.46
C THR A 5 -15.88 -5.30 -4.09
N LEU A 6 -15.69 -4.33 -3.20
CA LEU A 6 -16.76 -3.38 -2.84
C LEU A 6 -17.24 -2.55 -4.05
N ALA A 7 -16.31 -2.11 -4.91
CA ALA A 7 -16.64 -1.35 -6.11
C ALA A 7 -17.53 -2.16 -7.07
N GLU A 8 -17.17 -3.42 -7.35
CA GLU A 8 -17.99 -4.32 -8.18
C GLU A 8 -19.38 -4.57 -7.59
N ARG A 9 -19.50 -4.61 -6.25
CA ARG A 9 -20.80 -4.73 -5.58
C ARG A 9 -21.65 -3.47 -5.73
N PHE A 10 -21.06 -2.27 -5.75
CA PHE A 10 -21.77 -1.03 -6.07
C PHE A 10 -22.25 -1.02 -7.53
N ASP A 11 -21.41 -1.43 -8.48
CA ASP A 11 -21.80 -1.52 -9.90
C ASP A 11 -22.94 -2.50 -10.14
N GLU A 12 -22.93 -3.65 -9.46
CA GLU A 12 -24.02 -4.62 -9.53
C GLU A 12 -25.35 -4.02 -9.02
N LEU A 13 -25.31 -3.26 -7.92
CA LEU A 13 -26.52 -2.62 -7.38
C LEU A 13 -27.00 -1.45 -8.23
N GLU A 14 -26.12 -0.80 -9.01
CA GLU A 14 -26.55 0.16 -10.03
C GLU A 14 -27.31 -0.54 -11.16
N HIS A 15 -26.87 -1.73 -11.57
CA HIS A 15 -27.58 -2.52 -12.57
C HIS A 15 -28.97 -2.97 -12.05
N ASP A 16 -29.03 -3.51 -10.83
CA ASP A 16 -30.31 -3.85 -10.18
C ASP A 16 -31.26 -2.65 -10.08
N PHE A 17 -30.73 -1.46 -9.83
CA PHE A 17 -31.52 -0.24 -9.80
C PHE A 17 -32.19 0.04 -11.14
N GLN A 18 -31.45 -0.09 -12.26
CA GLN A 18 -32.02 0.05 -13.61
C GLN A 18 -33.09 -1.02 -13.90
N ASP A 19 -32.86 -2.25 -13.46
CA ASP A 19 -33.83 -3.34 -13.57
C ASP A 19 -35.13 -3.04 -12.81
N ILE A 20 -35.05 -2.40 -11.64
CA ILE A 20 -36.24 -1.93 -10.92
C ILE A 20 -36.93 -0.81 -11.70
N LEU A 21 -36.19 0.14 -12.25
CA LEU A 21 -36.76 1.22 -13.07
C LEU A 21 -37.49 0.71 -14.31
N SER A 22 -37.11 -0.45 -14.87
CA SER A 22 -37.83 -1.06 -15.99
C SER A 22 -39.24 -1.54 -15.62
N THR A 23 -39.55 -1.70 -14.32
CA THR A 23 -40.83 -2.20 -13.81
C THR A 23 -41.83 -1.09 -13.46
N LYS A 24 -41.61 0.14 -13.96
CA LYS A 24 -42.48 1.28 -13.67
C LYS A 24 -43.92 1.04 -14.14
N TYR A 25 -44.88 1.38 -13.31
CA TYR A 25 -46.31 1.41 -13.65
C TYR A 25 -47.01 2.55 -12.94
N THR A 26 -48.12 3.03 -13.50
CA THR A 26 -48.93 4.11 -12.91
C THR A 26 -50.10 3.51 -12.14
N ASN A 27 -50.37 4.05 -10.95
CA ASN A 27 -51.55 3.70 -10.16
C ASN A 27 -52.10 4.92 -9.41
N PHE A 28 -53.42 4.98 -9.21
CA PHE A 28 -54.07 6.06 -8.50
C PHE A 28 -53.75 5.98 -6.99
N SER A 29 -53.30 7.08 -6.41
CA SER A 29 -53.06 7.19 -4.98
C SER A 29 -54.27 7.81 -4.29
N GLU A 30 -55.05 7.00 -3.57
CA GLU A 30 -56.20 7.47 -2.76
C GLU A 30 -55.79 8.55 -1.74
N LEU A 31 -54.57 8.43 -1.23
CA LEU A 31 -54.08 9.25 -0.14
C LEU A 31 -53.78 10.70 -0.58
N ILE A 32 -53.35 10.88 -1.82
CA ILE A 32 -53.01 12.19 -2.41
C ILE A 32 -53.99 12.60 -3.53
N LYS A 33 -54.97 11.73 -3.84
CA LYS A 33 -55.98 11.89 -4.88
C LYS A 33 -55.39 12.20 -6.28
N ALA A 34 -54.31 11.51 -6.63
CA ALA A 34 -53.62 11.69 -7.90
C ALA A 34 -52.90 10.41 -8.36
N ASP A 35 -52.69 10.29 -9.67
CA ASP A 35 -51.87 9.21 -10.24
C ASP A 35 -50.40 9.34 -9.83
N ARG A 36 -49.80 8.21 -9.46
CA ARG A 36 -48.39 8.11 -9.09
C ARG A 36 -47.73 6.95 -9.82
N ILE A 37 -46.43 7.11 -10.05
CA ILE A 37 -45.59 6.05 -10.60
C ILE A 37 -45.12 5.17 -9.44
N TYR A 38 -45.16 3.86 -9.64
CA TYR A 38 -44.66 2.83 -8.73
C TYR A 38 -43.69 1.92 -9.49
N VAL A 39 -42.93 1.13 -8.75
CA VAL A 39 -42.07 0.05 -9.27
C VAL A 39 -42.39 -1.26 -8.56
N ASP A 40 -41.88 -2.38 -9.08
CA ASP A 40 -42.03 -3.69 -8.45
C ASP A 40 -41.55 -3.66 -6.98
N SER A 41 -42.47 -3.98 -6.08
CA SER A 41 -42.25 -3.87 -4.63
C SER A 41 -41.23 -4.89 -4.11
N GLN A 42 -41.17 -6.08 -4.72
CA GLN A 42 -40.26 -7.15 -4.29
C GLN A 42 -38.82 -6.82 -4.69
N LYS A 43 -38.61 -6.39 -5.94
CA LYS A 43 -37.30 -5.95 -6.41
C LYS A 43 -36.83 -4.71 -5.63
N TYR A 44 -37.71 -3.74 -5.39
CA TYR A 44 -37.45 -2.56 -4.56
C TYR A 44 -36.93 -2.92 -3.16
N LYS A 45 -37.64 -3.78 -2.43
CA LYS A 45 -37.25 -4.19 -1.06
C LYS A 45 -35.94 -4.99 -1.02
N THR A 46 -35.75 -5.86 -2.01
CA THR A 46 -34.51 -6.63 -2.16
C THR A 46 -33.32 -5.71 -2.34
N TRP A 47 -33.43 -4.74 -3.25
CA TRP A 47 -32.37 -3.78 -3.52
C TRP A 47 -32.01 -2.94 -2.29
N ILE A 48 -32.99 -2.40 -1.58
CA ILE A 48 -32.77 -1.65 -0.33
C ILE A 48 -31.98 -2.47 0.68
N THR A 49 -32.34 -3.74 0.87
CA THR A 49 -31.65 -4.63 1.82
C THR A 49 -30.20 -4.85 1.43
N ARG A 50 -29.94 -5.06 0.13
CA ARG A 50 -28.58 -5.25 -0.39
C ARG A 50 -27.74 -3.98 -0.27
N VAL A 51 -28.32 -2.81 -0.58
CA VAL A 51 -27.64 -1.52 -0.45
C VAL A 51 -27.28 -1.22 1.00
N LYS A 52 -28.20 -1.44 1.96
CA LYS A 52 -27.90 -1.28 3.39
C LYS A 52 -26.71 -2.13 3.83
N ASN A 53 -26.67 -3.40 3.42
CA ASN A 53 -25.56 -4.28 3.74
C ASN A 53 -24.26 -3.80 3.09
N LEU A 54 -24.30 -3.36 1.83
CA LEU A 54 -23.10 -2.83 1.16
C LEU A 54 -22.57 -1.57 1.85
N ILE A 55 -23.43 -0.60 2.16
CA ILE A 55 -23.03 0.63 2.85
C ILE A 55 -22.47 0.29 4.25
N ALA A 56 -23.07 -0.65 4.97
CA ALA A 56 -22.56 -1.10 6.26
C ALA A 56 -21.19 -1.79 6.14
N ASP A 57 -20.97 -2.61 5.12
CA ASP A 57 -19.68 -3.27 4.86
C ASP A 57 -18.59 -2.26 4.46
N SER A 58 -18.97 -1.21 3.71
CA SER A 58 -18.04 -0.19 3.24
C SER A 58 -17.67 0.85 4.30
N TYR A 59 -18.64 1.31 5.09
CA TYR A 59 -18.49 2.49 5.95
C TYR A 59 -18.86 2.23 7.42
N GLY A 60 -19.42 1.07 7.75
CA GLY A 60 -19.95 0.78 9.07
C GLY A 60 -21.39 1.29 9.26
N LYS A 61 -22.08 0.70 10.25
CA LYS A 61 -23.48 1.05 10.57
C LYS A 61 -23.65 2.42 11.23
N ASP A 62 -22.59 2.93 11.82
CA ASP A 62 -22.61 4.24 12.49
C ASP A 62 -22.26 5.39 11.52
N SER A 63 -22.03 5.08 10.23
CA SER A 63 -21.70 6.09 9.21
C SER A 63 -22.89 6.99 8.85
N ASP A 64 -22.58 8.22 8.44
CA ASP A 64 -23.56 9.16 7.90
C ASP A 64 -24.26 8.60 6.65
N PHE A 65 -23.57 7.80 5.84
CA PHE A 65 -24.17 7.11 4.70
C PHE A 65 -25.22 6.08 5.12
N TYR A 66 -24.90 5.22 6.10
CA TYR A 66 -25.84 4.20 6.56
C TYR A 66 -27.06 4.83 7.24
N THR A 67 -26.82 5.76 8.17
CA THR A 67 -27.88 6.46 8.91
C THR A 67 -28.73 7.33 7.98
N GLY A 68 -28.10 8.03 7.03
CA GLY A 68 -28.75 8.81 5.98
C GLY A 68 -29.64 7.94 5.10
N PHE A 69 -29.16 6.77 4.67
CA PHE A 69 -29.94 5.85 3.84
C PHE A 69 -31.18 5.31 4.58
N ILE A 70 -31.03 4.97 5.86
CA ILE A 70 -32.14 4.52 6.73
C ILE A 70 -33.19 5.63 6.89
N ASN A 71 -32.77 6.90 7.00
CA ASN A 71 -33.69 8.02 7.12
C ASN A 71 -34.39 8.34 5.79
N ALA A 72 -33.67 8.25 4.67
CA ALA A 72 -34.20 8.45 3.32
C ALA A 72 -35.31 7.45 2.95
N GLU A 73 -35.24 6.22 3.48
CA GLU A 73 -36.25 5.17 3.28
C GLU A 73 -37.60 5.49 3.92
N LYS A 74 -37.64 6.24 5.02
CA LYS A 74 -38.86 6.53 5.80
C LYS A 74 -39.87 7.46 5.09
N GLY A 75 -39.62 7.84 3.83
CA GLY A 75 -40.32 8.90 3.10
C GLY A 75 -41.84 8.94 3.32
N PHE A 76 -42.34 10.12 3.71
CA PHE A 76 -43.77 10.36 3.91
C PHE A 76 -44.46 10.77 2.60
N TYR A 77 -45.67 10.26 2.36
CA TYR A 77 -46.55 10.67 1.25
C TYR A 77 -45.92 10.54 -0.16
N ALA A 78 -45.04 9.57 -0.36
CA ALA A 78 -44.34 9.31 -1.62
C ALA A 78 -44.61 7.87 -2.10
N SER A 79 -44.58 7.65 -3.43
CA SER A 79 -44.56 6.28 -3.96
C SER A 79 -43.21 5.62 -3.73
N ASN A 80 -43.13 4.29 -3.83
CA ASN A 80 -41.84 3.60 -3.75
C ASN A 80 -40.86 4.05 -4.85
N TYR A 81 -41.37 4.43 -6.03
CA TYR A 81 -40.57 5.03 -7.10
C TYR A 81 -39.99 6.40 -6.70
N ASP A 82 -40.81 7.26 -6.09
CA ASP A 82 -40.36 8.58 -5.62
C ASP A 82 -39.28 8.42 -4.53
N ILE A 83 -39.50 7.52 -3.56
CA ILE A 83 -38.50 7.22 -2.51
C ILE A 83 -37.21 6.66 -3.12
N LEU A 84 -37.33 5.69 -4.03
CA LEU A 84 -36.21 5.05 -4.70
C LEU A 84 -35.33 6.09 -5.43
N THR A 85 -35.95 6.93 -6.25
CA THR A 85 -35.23 7.81 -7.18
C THR A 85 -34.80 9.14 -6.56
N LYS A 86 -35.59 9.71 -5.64
CA LYS A 86 -35.35 11.05 -5.08
C LYS A 86 -34.68 11.02 -3.71
N ASN A 87 -34.81 9.92 -2.96
CA ASN A 87 -34.26 9.85 -1.61
C ASN A 87 -33.12 8.84 -1.52
N LEU A 88 -33.34 7.60 -1.97
CA LEU A 88 -32.38 6.51 -1.79
C LEU A 88 -31.22 6.57 -2.78
N LYS A 89 -31.52 6.80 -4.07
CA LYS A 89 -30.50 6.86 -5.12
C LYS A 89 -29.43 7.93 -4.87
N PRO A 90 -29.75 9.17 -4.45
CA PRO A 90 -28.73 10.16 -4.13
C PRO A 90 -27.77 9.72 -3.00
N VAL A 91 -28.27 9.06 -1.95
CA VAL A 91 -27.42 8.57 -0.86
C VAL A 91 -26.52 7.42 -1.34
N PHE A 92 -27.07 6.51 -2.15
CA PHE A 92 -26.30 5.45 -2.78
C PHE A 92 -25.19 6.00 -3.69
N ASP A 93 -25.51 6.99 -4.53
CA ASP A 93 -24.56 7.63 -5.45
C ASP A 93 -23.46 8.37 -4.71
N ALA A 94 -23.80 9.07 -3.62
CA ALA A 94 -22.81 9.71 -2.76
C ALA A 94 -21.87 8.68 -2.11
N ALA A 95 -22.43 7.58 -1.58
CA ALA A 95 -21.64 6.50 -1.00
C ALA A 95 -20.74 5.80 -2.04
N LYS A 96 -21.20 5.65 -3.28
CA LYS A 96 -20.37 5.10 -4.37
C LYS A 96 -19.22 6.04 -4.74
N ALA A 97 -19.53 7.33 -4.93
CA ALA A 97 -18.53 8.33 -5.30
C ALA A 97 -17.43 8.50 -4.24
N ASP A 98 -17.79 8.42 -2.95
CA ASP A 98 -16.81 8.45 -1.85
C ASP A 98 -15.88 7.23 -1.89
N LEU A 99 -16.40 6.05 -2.19
CA LEU A 99 -15.60 4.84 -2.33
C LEU A 99 -14.56 4.99 -3.45
N ASP A 100 -15.01 5.48 -4.60
CA ASP A 100 -14.14 5.70 -5.76
C ASP A 100 -13.01 6.69 -5.41
N TYR A 101 -13.33 7.75 -4.67
CA TYR A 101 -12.34 8.71 -4.18
C TYR A 101 -11.32 8.05 -3.23
N LEU A 102 -11.78 7.24 -2.27
CA LEU A 102 -10.90 6.52 -1.33
C LEU A 102 -9.99 5.51 -2.05
N VAL A 103 -10.50 4.83 -3.08
CA VAL A 103 -9.71 3.92 -3.93
C VAL A 103 -8.62 4.69 -4.66
N GLN A 104 -8.95 5.84 -5.24
CA GLN A 104 -7.97 6.70 -5.93
C GLN A 104 -6.89 7.23 -4.99
N ILE A 105 -7.25 7.68 -3.79
CA ILE A 105 -6.26 8.09 -2.77
C ILE A 105 -5.31 6.95 -2.46
N LYS A 106 -5.85 5.75 -2.16
CA LYS A 106 -5.00 4.60 -1.83
C LYS A 106 -4.07 4.25 -2.99
N ALA A 107 -4.56 4.26 -4.23
CA ALA A 107 -3.75 4.00 -5.41
C ALA A 107 -2.63 5.03 -5.57
N ASN A 108 -2.92 6.32 -5.37
CA ASN A 108 -1.92 7.39 -5.44
C ASN A 108 -0.88 7.30 -4.32
N THR A 109 -1.30 6.94 -3.10
CA THR A 109 -0.36 6.72 -1.99
C THR A 109 0.59 5.56 -2.30
N VAL A 110 0.05 4.42 -2.75
CA VAL A 110 0.87 3.25 -3.13
C VAL A 110 1.82 3.59 -4.27
N ALA A 111 1.36 4.28 -5.32
CA ALA A 111 2.22 4.70 -6.43
C ALA A 111 3.36 5.62 -5.98
N ASN A 112 3.08 6.55 -5.05
CA ASN A 112 4.10 7.43 -4.52
C ASN A 112 5.11 6.69 -3.62
N ASP A 113 4.66 5.68 -2.85
CA ASP A 113 5.55 4.83 -2.06
C ASP A 113 6.45 3.98 -2.98
N ASP A 114 5.90 3.40 -4.05
CA ASP A 114 6.66 2.70 -5.10
C ASP A 114 7.69 3.64 -5.74
N ASP A 115 7.33 4.89 -6.04
CA ASP A 115 8.26 5.90 -6.56
C ASP A 115 9.43 6.19 -5.59
N LYS A 116 9.20 6.14 -4.26
CA LYS A 116 10.27 6.30 -3.25
C LYS A 116 11.18 5.09 -3.17
N VAL A 117 10.62 3.88 -3.25
CA VAL A 117 11.41 2.64 -3.29
C VAL A 117 12.31 2.64 -4.53
N GLU A 118 11.78 2.97 -5.71
CA GLU A 118 12.56 3.07 -6.94
C GLU A 118 13.63 4.16 -6.89
N LEU A 119 13.34 5.30 -6.25
CA LEU A 119 14.34 6.35 -6.00
C LEU A 119 15.51 5.80 -5.19
N ILE A 120 15.25 5.08 -4.10
CA ILE A 120 16.29 4.49 -3.24
C ILE A 120 17.07 3.43 -4.02
N ILE A 121 16.40 2.50 -4.70
CA ILE A 121 17.06 1.47 -5.52
C ILE A 121 17.98 2.11 -6.57
N ASN A 122 17.55 3.19 -7.22
CA ASN A 122 18.37 3.92 -8.19
C ASN A 122 19.58 4.61 -7.54
N LEU A 123 19.44 5.18 -6.34
CA LEU A 123 20.57 5.73 -5.57
C LEU A 123 21.59 4.63 -5.24
N LEU A 124 21.12 3.48 -4.74
CA LEU A 124 21.95 2.34 -4.34
C LEU A 124 22.66 1.70 -5.54
N ASN A 125 21.96 1.54 -6.68
CA ASN A 125 22.58 1.09 -7.93
C ASN A 125 23.69 2.03 -8.43
N LYS A 126 23.57 3.35 -8.16
CA LYS A 126 24.58 4.35 -8.54
C LYS A 126 25.66 4.55 -7.48
N PHE A 127 25.56 3.89 -6.33
CA PHE A 127 26.50 4.01 -5.22
C PHE A 127 27.97 3.72 -5.63
N PRO A 128 28.29 2.73 -6.48
CA PRO A 128 29.68 2.52 -6.94
C PRO A 128 30.23 3.70 -7.74
N ALA A 129 29.40 4.35 -8.55
CA ALA A 129 29.79 5.54 -9.31
C ALA A 129 30.05 6.74 -8.39
N PHE A 130 29.20 6.90 -7.38
CA PHE A 130 29.38 7.90 -6.32
C PHE A 130 30.72 7.68 -5.57
N CYS A 131 30.99 6.46 -5.10
CA CYS A 131 32.24 6.13 -4.41
C CYS A 131 33.48 6.38 -5.28
N ARG A 132 33.42 6.03 -6.57
CA ARG A 132 34.49 6.31 -7.54
C ARG A 132 34.74 7.79 -7.71
N GLN A 133 33.69 8.62 -7.69
CA GLN A 133 33.84 10.07 -7.77
C GLN A 133 34.49 10.65 -6.51
N LEU A 134 34.15 10.15 -5.31
CA LEU A 134 34.83 10.57 -4.08
C LEU A 134 36.33 10.31 -4.12
N LYS A 135 36.76 9.18 -4.70
CA LYS A 135 38.19 8.84 -4.87
C LYS A 135 38.93 9.77 -5.85
N LYS A 136 38.24 10.50 -6.72
CA LYS A 136 38.85 11.45 -7.68
C LYS A 136 39.11 12.80 -7.02
N ARG A 137 40.18 12.88 -6.24
CA ARG A 137 40.56 14.08 -5.49
C ARG A 137 41.65 14.87 -6.23
N TYR A 138 41.53 16.20 -6.18
CA TYR A 138 42.57 17.11 -6.67
C TYR A 138 43.88 16.91 -5.90
N GLU A 139 45.02 16.92 -6.59
CA GLU A 139 46.37 16.82 -6.02
C GLU A 139 46.58 15.64 -5.04
N GLY A 140 45.89 14.51 -5.26
CA GLY A 140 46.06 13.32 -4.43
C GLY A 140 45.64 13.52 -2.96
N ARG A 141 44.76 14.49 -2.68
CA ARG A 141 44.22 14.69 -1.33
C ARG A 141 43.54 13.41 -0.82
N ALA A 142 43.58 13.23 0.49
CA ALA A 142 42.86 12.14 1.16
C ALA A 142 41.37 12.15 0.82
N THR A 143 40.79 10.96 0.80
CA THR A 143 39.37 10.66 0.62
C THR A 143 38.89 9.79 1.79
N ILE A 144 37.59 9.53 1.84
CA ILE A 144 36.99 8.55 2.74
C ILE A 144 37.40 7.14 2.27
N ASP A 145 37.94 6.36 3.19
CA ASP A 145 38.21 4.93 3.00
C ASP A 145 36.95 4.13 3.39
N ILE A 146 36.53 3.20 2.53
CA ILE A 146 35.33 2.37 2.74
C ILE A 146 35.79 0.94 3.03
N ASN A 147 35.92 0.62 4.31
CA ASN A 147 36.52 -0.63 4.78
C ASN A 147 35.44 -1.69 5.07
N ASP A 148 34.37 -1.29 5.75
CA ASP A 148 33.29 -2.18 6.18
C ASP A 148 31.88 -1.60 5.91
N GLU A 149 30.86 -2.26 6.44
CA GLU A 149 29.45 -1.87 6.26
C GLU A 149 29.09 -0.56 6.94
N TYR A 150 29.75 -0.18 8.04
CA TYR A 150 29.47 1.08 8.73
C TYR A 150 29.93 2.27 7.90
N ASP A 151 31.07 2.18 7.22
CA ASP A 151 31.51 3.22 6.27
C ASP A 151 30.52 3.38 5.10
N VAL A 152 29.91 2.27 4.65
CA VAL A 152 28.85 2.30 3.62
C VAL A 152 27.59 2.95 4.17
N GLN A 153 27.20 2.61 5.41
CA GLN A 153 26.05 3.21 6.09
C GLN A 153 26.18 4.73 6.18
N ASP A 154 27.32 5.26 6.63
CA ASP A 154 27.53 6.71 6.73
C ASP A 154 27.32 7.41 5.37
N LEU A 155 27.84 6.83 4.30
CA LEU A 155 27.70 7.36 2.94
C LEU A 155 26.27 7.23 2.40
N VAL A 156 25.60 6.11 2.66
CA VAL A 156 24.19 5.91 2.29
C VAL A 156 23.30 6.88 3.06
N HIS A 157 23.52 7.06 4.36
CA HIS A 157 22.81 8.03 5.19
C HIS A 157 22.93 9.43 4.58
N ALA A 158 24.15 9.86 4.23
CA ALA A 158 24.37 11.16 3.60
C ALA A 158 23.57 11.32 2.28
N LEU A 159 23.49 10.27 1.44
CA LEU A 159 22.67 10.30 0.22
C LEU A 159 21.17 10.37 0.53
N LEU A 160 20.70 9.63 1.53
CA LEU A 160 19.29 9.61 1.92
C LEU A 160 18.84 10.97 2.47
N THR A 161 19.69 11.68 3.22
CA THR A 161 19.34 13.02 3.76
C THR A 161 19.08 14.07 2.68
N LEU A 162 19.46 13.83 1.43
CA LEU A 162 19.12 14.69 0.30
C LEU A 162 17.64 14.59 -0.11
N HIS A 163 16.96 13.54 0.31
CA HIS A 163 15.61 13.18 -0.17
C HIS A 163 14.59 12.93 0.95
N PHE A 164 15.05 12.63 2.18
CA PHE A 164 14.20 12.24 3.30
C PHE A 164 14.55 13.04 4.56
N ASP A 165 13.51 13.53 5.25
CA ASP A 165 13.65 14.39 6.44
C ASP A 165 13.71 13.59 7.77
N ASP A 166 13.14 12.39 7.82
CA ASP A 166 13.06 11.54 9.03
C ASP A 166 13.69 10.16 8.78
N ILE A 167 15.01 10.09 8.99
CA ILE A 167 15.81 8.85 8.87
C ILE A 167 16.23 8.44 10.27
N ARG A 168 15.69 7.33 10.77
CA ARG A 168 15.93 6.88 12.14
C ARG A 168 16.97 5.75 12.14
N PRO A 169 18.04 5.85 12.94
CA PRO A 169 18.79 4.66 13.35
C PRO A 169 17.91 3.93 14.36
N GLU A 170 17.39 2.76 14.03
CA GLU A 170 16.36 2.16 14.89
C GLU A 170 16.95 1.59 16.20
N GLU A 171 16.37 1.98 17.34
CA GLU A 171 16.52 1.29 18.63
C GLU A 171 15.13 1.03 19.24
N TYR A 172 14.67 -0.24 19.30
CA TYR A 172 14.14 -0.88 20.53
C TYR A 172 13.79 -2.38 20.35
N THR A 173 13.79 -3.14 21.47
CA THR A 173 13.38 -4.56 21.61
C THR A 173 11.98 -4.68 22.25
N PRO A 174 11.21 -5.73 21.93
CA PRO A 174 11.14 -6.83 22.89
C PRO A 174 11.48 -8.14 22.20
N SER A 175 12.71 -8.59 22.47
CA SER A 175 13.22 -9.95 22.33
C SER A 175 12.31 -10.96 21.61
N CYS A 176 12.45 -11.07 20.30
CA CYS A 176 12.30 -12.37 19.64
C CYS A 176 13.67 -13.08 19.75
N ALA A 177 13.76 -14.07 20.65
CA ALA A 177 14.94 -14.93 20.84
C ALA A 177 16.25 -14.26 21.34
N GLY A 178 16.17 -13.16 22.10
CA GLY A 178 17.29 -12.69 22.93
C GLY A 178 18.44 -11.96 22.22
N ALA A 179 18.28 -11.60 20.95
CA ALA A 179 19.23 -10.72 20.24
C ALA A 179 18.54 -9.44 19.79
N SER A 180 18.97 -8.29 20.32
CA SER A 180 18.63 -6.98 19.78
C SER A 180 19.39 -6.78 18.47
N SER A 181 18.71 -6.82 17.33
CA SER A 181 19.31 -6.41 16.05
C SER A 181 18.87 -4.99 15.74
N ARG A 182 19.84 -4.09 15.73
CA ARG A 182 19.69 -2.73 15.23
C ARG A 182 19.53 -2.81 13.70
N GLN A 183 18.42 -2.31 13.16
CA GLN A 183 18.29 -2.08 11.71
C GLN A 183 19.10 -0.83 11.34
N ASP A 184 19.64 -0.79 10.13
CA ASP A 184 20.53 0.30 9.73
C ASP A 184 19.78 1.62 9.50
N PHE A 185 18.69 1.61 8.71
CA PHE A 185 17.85 2.80 8.50
C PHE A 185 16.35 2.46 8.50
N LEU A 186 15.58 3.24 9.25
CA LEU A 186 14.12 3.28 9.18
C LEU A 186 13.64 4.64 8.66
N LEU A 187 13.05 4.64 7.47
CA LEU A 187 12.29 5.77 6.92
C LEU A 187 10.84 5.65 7.40
N LYS A 188 10.57 6.19 8.59
CA LYS A 188 9.33 5.85 9.33
C LYS A 188 8.06 6.26 8.57
N LYS A 189 8.09 7.41 7.89
CA LYS A 189 6.92 7.93 7.18
C LYS A 189 6.61 7.09 5.95
N GLU A 190 7.65 6.66 5.24
CA GLU A 190 7.59 5.85 4.03
C GLU A 190 7.45 4.36 4.34
N ARG A 191 7.63 3.96 5.61
CA ARG A 191 7.65 2.57 6.08
C ARG A 191 8.69 1.72 5.34
N ILE A 192 9.83 2.32 5.00
CA ILE A 192 10.92 1.62 4.33
C ILE A 192 12.03 1.37 5.33
N VAL A 193 12.46 0.11 5.41
CA VAL A 193 13.67 -0.30 6.13
C VAL A 193 14.76 -0.55 5.11
N ILE A 194 15.97 -0.08 5.39
CA ILE A 194 17.15 -0.33 4.56
C ILE A 194 18.18 -1.03 5.43
N GLU A 195 18.62 -2.22 4.99
CA GLU A 195 19.68 -3.01 5.61
C GLU A 195 20.92 -2.97 4.71
N VAL A 196 22.08 -2.62 5.25
CA VAL A 196 23.31 -2.40 4.49
C VAL A 196 24.37 -3.42 4.86
N LYS A 197 24.91 -4.09 3.84
CA LYS A 197 26.08 -4.97 3.97
C LYS A 197 27.18 -4.53 3.02
N LYS A 198 28.42 -4.85 3.39
CA LYS A 198 29.58 -4.74 2.51
C LYS A 198 30.31 -6.07 2.42
N THR A 199 30.63 -6.54 1.21
CA THR A 199 31.45 -7.74 1.07
C THR A 199 32.90 -7.50 1.53
N ARG A 200 33.54 -8.58 1.98
CA ARG A 200 34.96 -8.60 2.37
C ARG A 200 35.49 -10.03 2.30
N LYS A 201 36.80 -10.22 2.47
CA LYS A 201 37.53 -11.50 2.32
C LYS A 201 36.88 -12.72 3.01
N HIS A 202 36.12 -12.53 4.08
CA HIS A 202 35.42 -13.59 4.82
C HIS A 202 33.89 -13.43 4.86
N LEU A 203 33.34 -12.51 4.06
CA LEU A 203 31.92 -12.22 3.94
C LEU A 203 31.56 -12.09 2.46
N GLY A 204 31.39 -13.24 1.81
CA GLY A 204 31.00 -13.34 0.39
C GLY A 204 29.53 -13.74 0.25
N ALA A 205 29.13 -14.17 -0.96
CA ALA A 205 27.73 -14.45 -1.31
C ALA A 205 26.98 -15.32 -0.29
N ARG A 206 27.61 -16.41 0.17
CA ARG A 206 26.99 -17.33 1.13
C ARG A 206 26.69 -16.65 2.47
N GLN A 207 27.70 -16.00 3.06
CA GLN A 207 27.53 -15.38 4.38
C GLN A 207 26.58 -14.18 4.32
N ILE A 208 26.62 -13.41 3.22
CA ILE A 208 25.66 -12.33 2.97
C ILE A 208 24.24 -12.88 2.89
N GLY A 209 24.00 -13.93 2.11
CA GLY A 209 22.68 -14.56 2.01
C GLY A 209 22.18 -15.09 3.37
N GLU A 210 23.03 -15.76 4.14
CA GLU A 210 22.69 -16.25 5.48
C GLU A 210 22.30 -15.11 6.43
N GLN A 211 22.99 -13.97 6.39
CA GLN A 211 22.65 -12.79 7.19
C GLN A 211 21.35 -12.13 6.72
N LEU A 212 21.21 -11.89 5.41
CA LEU A 212 20.02 -11.23 4.86
C LEU A 212 18.75 -12.07 5.02
N LEU A 213 18.84 -13.40 5.05
CA LEU A 213 17.69 -14.26 5.39
C LEU A 213 17.20 -14.04 6.82
N ILE A 214 18.11 -13.78 7.76
CA ILE A 214 17.76 -13.45 9.14
C ILE A 214 17.11 -12.07 9.19
N ASP A 215 17.64 -11.10 8.44
CA ASP A 215 17.11 -9.73 8.37
C ASP A 215 15.71 -9.72 7.71
N ILE A 216 15.51 -10.54 6.67
CA ILE A 216 14.20 -10.83 6.05
C ILE A 216 13.21 -11.39 7.09
N GLY A 217 13.58 -12.43 7.82
CA GLY A 217 12.67 -13.02 8.82
C GLY A 217 12.33 -12.08 9.99
N ARG A 218 13.16 -11.06 10.24
CA ARG A 218 12.92 -10.08 11.31
C ARG A 218 11.95 -8.98 10.91
N TYR A 219 11.95 -8.52 9.64
CA TYR A 219 11.06 -7.41 9.26
C TYR A 219 9.59 -7.84 9.19
N ASP A 220 9.29 -9.12 8.94
CA ASP A 220 7.92 -9.63 8.96
C ASP A 220 7.20 -9.33 10.29
N ALA A 221 7.97 -9.25 11.39
CA ALA A 221 7.45 -8.92 12.71
C ALA A 221 7.43 -7.41 13.03
N HIS A 222 7.93 -6.55 12.13
CA HIS A 222 8.13 -5.13 12.39
C HIS A 222 6.89 -4.29 12.00
N PRO A 223 6.19 -3.66 12.97
CA PRO A 223 4.89 -3.03 12.71
C PRO A 223 4.96 -1.83 11.76
N ASP A 224 6.09 -1.12 11.76
CA ASP A 224 6.32 0.08 10.94
C ASP A 224 7.05 -0.24 9.62
N CYS A 225 7.28 -1.52 9.29
CA CYS A 225 7.92 -1.91 8.01
C CYS A 225 6.84 -2.26 6.97
N GLY A 226 6.89 -1.59 5.82
CA GLY A 226 6.10 -1.85 4.62
C GLY A 226 6.94 -2.45 3.49
N THR A 227 8.21 -2.07 3.40
CA THR A 227 9.18 -2.57 2.41
C THR A 227 10.56 -2.70 3.05
N LEU A 228 11.23 -3.83 2.82
CA LEU A 228 12.64 -4.02 3.21
C LEU A 228 13.52 -3.90 1.96
N ILE A 229 14.54 -3.06 2.03
CA ILE A 229 15.57 -2.92 1.00
C ILE A 229 16.90 -3.44 1.56
N CYS A 230 17.38 -4.56 1.03
CA CYS A 230 18.69 -5.12 1.36
C CYS A 230 19.74 -4.61 0.36
N PHE A 231 20.65 -3.75 0.82
CA PHE A 231 21.74 -3.23 0.02
C PHE A 231 23.05 -3.97 0.30
N VAL A 232 23.71 -4.46 -0.73
CA VAL A 232 25.04 -5.08 -0.65
C VAL A 232 26.01 -4.30 -1.52
N TYR A 233 26.96 -3.61 -0.90
CA TYR A 233 28.09 -3.03 -1.63
C TYR A 233 29.17 -4.09 -1.82
N ASP A 234 29.43 -4.48 -3.07
CA ASP A 234 30.40 -5.53 -3.42
C ASP A 234 31.51 -5.00 -4.34
N PRO A 235 32.43 -4.18 -3.80
CA PRO A 235 33.46 -3.52 -4.61
C PRO A 235 34.50 -4.49 -5.21
N GLU A 236 34.69 -5.66 -4.62
CA GLU A 236 35.63 -6.68 -5.11
C GLU A 236 34.95 -7.82 -5.91
N CYS A 237 33.66 -7.69 -6.22
CA CYS A 237 32.87 -8.68 -6.95
C CYS A 237 32.95 -10.10 -6.35
N LEU A 238 32.89 -10.20 -5.02
CA LEU A 238 32.92 -11.47 -4.29
C LEU A 238 31.61 -12.26 -4.43
N VAL A 239 30.52 -11.60 -4.84
CA VAL A 239 29.28 -12.23 -5.25
C VAL A 239 29.33 -12.54 -6.75
N VAL A 240 29.71 -13.76 -7.11
CA VAL A 240 29.92 -14.15 -8.53
C VAL A 240 28.62 -14.15 -9.35
N ASN A 241 27.49 -14.52 -8.75
CA ASN A 241 26.17 -14.51 -9.40
C ASN A 241 25.18 -13.64 -8.63
N PRO A 242 25.26 -12.30 -8.74
CA PRO A 242 24.39 -11.39 -7.99
C PRO A 242 22.92 -11.63 -8.28
N LYS A 243 22.56 -11.86 -9.55
CA LYS A 243 21.18 -12.10 -9.96
C LYS A 243 20.58 -13.31 -9.27
N GLY A 244 21.30 -14.43 -9.22
CA GLY A 244 20.82 -15.63 -8.51
C GLY A 244 20.60 -15.37 -7.01
N VAL A 245 21.49 -14.62 -6.36
CA VAL A 245 21.34 -14.26 -4.94
C VAL A 245 20.13 -13.34 -4.72
N ILE A 246 19.91 -12.36 -5.61
CA ILE A 246 18.74 -11.48 -5.58
C ILE A 246 17.45 -12.30 -5.72
N ASP A 247 17.36 -13.10 -6.78
CA ASP A 247 16.18 -13.93 -7.07
C ASP A 247 15.87 -14.90 -5.91
N ASP A 248 16.92 -15.52 -5.33
CA ASP A 248 16.78 -16.46 -4.21
C ASP A 248 16.30 -15.78 -2.92
N LEU A 249 16.74 -14.54 -2.64
CA LEU A 249 16.36 -13.80 -1.43
C LEU A 249 14.97 -13.16 -1.56
N GLU A 250 14.70 -12.48 -2.67
CA GLU A 250 13.39 -11.88 -2.93
C GLU A 250 12.29 -12.95 -3.03
N GLY A 251 12.61 -14.14 -3.58
CA GLY A 251 11.68 -15.26 -3.65
C GLY A 251 11.32 -15.92 -2.31
N LYS A 252 12.00 -15.55 -1.20
CA LYS A 252 11.66 -16.04 0.15
C LYS A 252 10.58 -15.23 0.83
N ASP A 253 10.36 -14.01 0.35
CA ASP A 253 9.31 -13.14 0.84
C ASP A 253 8.01 -13.42 0.09
N THR A 254 7.05 -14.00 0.79
CA THR A 254 5.74 -14.34 0.22
C THR A 254 4.86 -13.12 -0.05
N GLU A 255 5.16 -11.97 0.56
CA GLU A 255 4.40 -10.73 0.39
C GLU A 255 5.00 -9.81 -0.69
N GLY A 256 6.21 -10.11 -1.20
CA GLY A 256 6.85 -9.38 -2.29
C GLY A 256 7.27 -7.95 -1.93
N LYS A 257 7.55 -7.70 -0.65
CA LYS A 257 7.95 -6.42 -0.03
C LYS A 257 9.46 -6.27 0.14
N THR A 258 10.22 -7.32 -0.11
CA THR A 258 11.69 -7.30 -0.08
C THR A 258 12.25 -6.91 -1.44
N ARG A 259 13.25 -6.04 -1.44
CA ARG A 259 14.05 -5.65 -2.62
C ARG A 259 15.53 -5.81 -2.30
N VAL A 260 16.29 -6.46 -3.16
CA VAL A 260 17.72 -6.69 -2.96
C VAL A 260 18.53 -5.97 -4.05
N VAL A 261 19.46 -5.13 -3.62
CA VAL A 261 20.38 -4.42 -4.51
C VAL A 261 21.80 -4.86 -4.22
N ILE A 262 22.44 -5.55 -5.15
CA ILE A 262 23.87 -5.89 -5.09
C ILE A 262 24.63 -4.99 -6.05
N ALA A 263 25.35 -4.01 -5.53
CA ALA A 263 26.05 -3.01 -6.32
C ALA A 263 27.54 -3.38 -6.49
N GLN A 264 27.89 -3.71 -7.72
CA GLN A 264 29.25 -4.01 -8.18
C GLN A 264 29.74 -2.93 -9.15
N PHE A 265 31.03 -2.95 -9.49
CA PHE A 265 31.63 -2.01 -10.45
C PHE A 265 31.42 -2.38 -11.91
#